data_AF-A0A942IS49-F1
#
_entry.id   AF-A0A942IS49-F1
#
_cell.length_a   1.000
_cell.length_b   1.000
_cell.length_c   1.000
_cell.angle_alpha   90.00
_cell.angle_beta   90.00
_cell.angle_gamma   90.00
#
_symmetry.space_group_name_H-M   'P 1'
#
loop_
_entity.id
_entity.type
_entity.pdbx_description
1 polymer ?
#
loop_
_entity_poly.entity_id
_entity_poly.type
_entity_poly.pdbx_seq_one_letter_code
_entity_poly.pdbx_strand_id
1 'polypeptide(L)'
;MAVVKMHPKGQIVIPKEIRTKLGGVKPGKALSITFVKDHAVIRPLPDDPIEFLTGFFEGRPVSLSEELLKERKQDNIIDENNSL
;
A
#
# COMPACT_ATOMS: atom_id res chain seq x y z
N MET A 1 -23.79 -11.94 -3.53
CA MET A 1 -24.08 -10.60 -2.99
C MET A 1 -24.65 -10.79 -1.59
N ALA A 2 -24.07 -10.17 -0.57
CA ALA A 2 -24.56 -10.29 0.81
C ALA A 2 -25.07 -8.93 1.26
N VAL A 3 -26.33 -8.86 1.70
CA VAL A 3 -26.95 -7.64 2.24
C VAL A 3 -26.72 -7.65 3.75
N VAL A 4 -26.04 -6.63 4.27
CA VAL A 4 -25.73 -6.50 5.69
C VAL A 4 -26.36 -5.23 6.26
N LYS A 5 -26.76 -5.27 7.53
CA LYS A 5 -27.27 -4.09 8.22
C LYS A 5 -26.11 -3.32 8.85
N MET A 6 -26.21 -1.99 8.81
CA MET A 6 -25.32 -1.11 9.53
C MET A 6 -25.79 -0.97 10.98
N HIS A 7 -24.87 -1.13 11.92
CA HIS A 7 -25.14 -0.91 13.33
C HIS A 7 -25.08 0.60 13.68
N PRO A 8 -25.60 1.04 14.83
CA PRO A 8 -25.74 2.46 15.18
C PRO A 8 -24.45 3.30 15.14
N LYS A 9 -23.28 2.66 15.19
CA LYS A 9 -21.96 3.30 15.14
C LYS A 9 -21.28 3.19 13.77
N GLY A 10 -22.01 2.88 12.70
CA GLY A 10 -21.44 2.68 11.37
C GLY A 10 -20.67 1.35 11.20
N GLN A 11 -20.83 0.42 12.15
CA GLN A 11 -20.18 -0.88 12.07
C GLN A 11 -20.95 -1.79 11.12
N ILE A 12 -20.21 -2.54 10.29
CA ILE A 12 -20.75 -3.56 9.40
C ILE A 12 -20.08 -4.90 9.71
N VAL A 13 -20.87 -5.98 9.73
CA VAL A 13 -20.34 -7.32 9.90
C VAL A 13 -19.98 -7.87 8.53
N ILE A 14 -18.70 -8.19 8.29
CA ILE A 14 -18.25 -8.84 7.06
C ILE A 14 -18.60 -10.34 7.13
N PRO A 15 -19.48 -10.86 6.25
CA PRO A 15 -19.85 -12.27 6.26
C PRO A 15 -18.65 -13.18 6.04
N LYS A 16 -18.70 -14.40 6.61
CA LYS A 16 -17.60 -15.38 6.57
C LYS A 16 -17.10 -15.64 5.14
N GLU A 17 -18.00 -15.75 4.17
CA GLU A 17 -17.65 -15.99 2.77
C GLU A 17 -16.79 -14.88 2.17
N ILE A 18 -17.12 -13.61 2.45
CA ILE A 18 -16.34 -12.46 1.97
C ILE A 18 -14.99 -12.40 2.70
N ARG A 19 -14.98 -12.68 4.01
CA ARG A 19 -13.75 -12.74 4.81
C ARG A 19 -12.76 -13.79 4.27
N THR A 20 -13.26 -14.95 3.83
CA THR A 20 -12.43 -16.00 3.20
C THR A 20 -11.90 -15.54 1.84
N LYS A 21 -12.73 -14.92 1.00
CA LYS A 21 -12.32 -14.41 -0.32
C LYS A 21 -11.28 -13.28 -0.26
N LEU A 22 -11.29 -12.48 0.80
CA LEU A 22 -10.31 -11.41 1.05
C LEU A 22 -8.96 -11.93 1.59
N GLY A 23 -8.67 -13.23 1.51
CA GLY A 23 -7.42 -13.81 1.98
C GLY A 23 -7.42 -14.21 3.46
N GLY A 24 -8.60 -14.44 4.05
CA GLY A 24 -8.70 -14.91 5.43
C GLY A 24 -8.38 -13.82 6.45
N VAL A 25 -8.96 -12.62 6.28
CA VAL A 25 -8.78 -11.47 7.17
C VAL A 25 -9.04 -11.87 8.62
N LYS A 26 -8.02 -11.75 9.48
CA LYS A 26 -8.12 -12.03 10.91
C LYS A 26 -8.74 -10.85 11.66
N PRO A 27 -9.44 -11.09 12.78
CA PRO A 27 -9.85 -10.02 13.69
C PRO A 27 -8.66 -9.16 14.10
N GLY A 28 -8.77 -7.83 14.00
CA GLY A 28 -7.69 -6.90 14.36
C GLY A 28 -6.76 -6.49 13.21
N LYS A 29 -6.89 -7.09 12.02
CA LYS A 29 -6.14 -6.64 10.84
C LYS A 29 -6.63 -5.28 10.37
N ALA A 30 -5.72 -4.37 10.06
CA ALA A 30 -6.04 -3.06 9.51
C ALA A 30 -6.63 -3.21 8.10
N LEU A 31 -7.71 -2.47 7.83
CA LEU A 31 -8.36 -2.42 6.52
C LEU A 31 -8.34 -0.98 6.03
N SER A 32 -8.02 -0.77 4.76
CA SER A 32 -8.22 0.52 4.11
C SER A 32 -9.64 0.59 3.57
N ILE A 33 -10.29 1.73 3.81
CA ILE A 33 -11.63 2.04 3.29
C ILE A 33 -11.47 3.29 2.45
N THR A 34 -11.79 3.20 1.16
CA THR A 34 -11.67 4.32 0.21
C THR A 34 -12.97 4.50 -0.53
N PHE A 35 -13.40 5.75 -0.70
CA PHE A 35 -14.55 6.09 -1.53
C PHE A 35 -14.13 6.17 -3.00
N VAL A 36 -14.74 5.36 -3.86
CA VAL A 36 -14.48 5.33 -5.30
C VAL A 36 -15.79 5.58 -6.03
N LYS A 37 -15.94 6.82 -6.51
CA LYS A 37 -17.07 7.35 -7.30
C LYS A 37 -18.43 7.28 -6.59
N ASP A 38 -18.95 6.07 -6.41
CA ASP A 38 -20.30 5.79 -5.90
C ASP A 38 -20.31 4.70 -4.81
N HIS A 39 -19.18 4.03 -4.56
CA HIS A 39 -19.10 2.96 -3.57
C HIS A 39 -17.82 3.03 -2.74
N ALA A 40 -17.90 2.46 -1.54
CA ALA A 40 -16.71 2.25 -0.71
C ALA A 40 -16.02 0.93 -1.10
N VAL A 41 -14.71 0.99 -1.30
CA VAL A 41 -13.87 -0.19 -1.50
C VAL A 41 -13.09 -0.46 -0.23
N ILE A 42 -13.17 -1.70 0.25
CA ILE A 42 -12.46 -2.18 1.43
C ILE A 42 -11.34 -3.10 0.98
N ARG A 43 -10.10 -2.82 1.37
CA ARG A 43 -8.95 -3.69 1.10
C ARG A 43 -8.21 -4.03 2.39
N PRO A 44 -7.73 -5.27 2.56
CA PRO A 44 -6.82 -5.58 3.64
C PRO A 44 -5.50 -4.82 3.44
N LEU A 45 -5.02 -4.19 4.51
CA LEU A 45 -3.67 -3.66 4.52
C LEU A 45 -2.69 -4.82 4.75
N PRO A 46 -1.51 -4.80 4.09
CA PRO A 46 -0.43 -5.73 4.40
C PRO A 46 0.05 -5.51 5.83
N ASP A 47 0.55 -6.58 6.46
CA ASP A 47 1.09 -6.48 7.82
C ASP A 47 2.42 -5.71 7.84
N ASP A 48 3.19 -5.78 6.74
CA ASP A 48 4.37 -4.96 6.50
C ASP A 48 4.13 -4.03 5.30
N PRO A 49 4.09 -2.69 5.49
CA PRO A 49 3.95 -1.74 4.40
C PRO A 49 5.17 -1.72 3.45
N ILE A 50 6.37 -2.11 3.93
CA ILE A 50 7.59 -2.13 3.13
C ILE A 50 7.53 -3.26 2.09
N GLU A 51 6.99 -4.42 2.46
CA GLU A 51 6.80 -5.54 1.52
C GLU A 51 5.84 -5.21 0.37
N PHE A 52 4.97 -4.20 0.53
CA PHE A 52 3.95 -3.82 -0.46
C PHE A 52 4.30 -2.55 -1.25
N LEU A 53 5.39 -1.85 -0.90
CA LEU A 53 6.01 -0.83 -1.76
C LEU A 53 6.67 -1.44 -3.00
N THR A 54 6.61 -2.77 -3.13
CA THR A 54 7.08 -3.57 -4.25
C THR A 54 6.32 -3.34 -5.55
N GLY A 55 5.29 -2.48 -5.63
CA GLY A 55 4.58 -2.24 -6.90
C GLY A 55 5.36 -1.42 -7.94
N PHE A 56 6.11 -0.37 -7.53
CA PHE A 56 6.89 0.45 -8.49
C PHE A 56 8.27 -0.15 -8.78
N PHE A 57 8.77 -0.98 -7.86
CA PHE A 57 10.10 -1.59 -7.92
C PHE A 57 10.06 -3.13 -8.04
N GLU A 58 8.89 -3.73 -8.31
CA GLU A 58 8.74 -5.18 -8.48
C GLU A 58 9.71 -5.68 -9.56
N GLY A 59 10.57 -6.63 -9.20
CA GLY A 59 11.54 -7.22 -10.13
C GLY A 59 12.79 -6.38 -10.39
N ARG A 60 12.99 -5.23 -9.74
CA ARG A 60 14.28 -4.52 -9.74
C ARG A 60 15.09 -4.90 -8.49
N PRO A 61 16.24 -5.59 -8.63
CA PRO A 61 17.09 -5.99 -7.50
C PRO A 61 17.88 -4.81 -6.88
N VAL A 62 17.60 -3.57 -7.28
CA VAL A 62 18.34 -2.39 -6.86
C VAL A 62 17.66 -1.77 -5.64
N SER A 63 18.43 -1.62 -4.57
CA SER A 63 18.03 -0.85 -3.41
C SER A 63 17.84 0.61 -3.82
N LEU A 64 16.65 1.17 -3.59
CA LEU A 64 16.34 2.58 -3.87
C LEU A 64 17.38 3.52 -3.24
N SER A 65 17.86 3.18 -2.05
CA SER A 65 18.90 3.91 -1.33
C SER A 65 20.21 3.99 -2.13
N GLU A 66 20.59 2.91 -2.82
CA GLU A 66 21.80 2.87 -3.63
C GLU A 66 21.66 3.71 -4.91
N GLU A 67 20.46 3.73 -5.50
CA GLU A 67 20.17 4.52 -6.70
C GLU A 67 20.22 6.03 -6.40
N LEU A 68 19.58 6.46 -5.31
CA LEU A 68 19.64 7.84 -4.84
C LEU A 68 21.07 8.29 -4.47
N LEU A 69 21.87 7.38 -3.89
CA LEU A 69 23.28 7.67 -3.59
C LEU A 69 24.14 7.81 -4.85
N LYS A 70 23.83 7.06 -5.92
CA LYS A 70 24.52 7.20 -7.22
C LYS A 70 24.16 8.52 -7.89
N GLU A 71 22.89 8.88 -7.90
CA GLU A 71 22.40 10.16 -8.43
C GLU A 71 23.08 11.34 -7.72
N ARG A 72 23.15 11.30 -6.38
CA ARG A 72 23.86 12.33 -5.59
C ARG A 72 25.35 12.44 -5.92
N LYS A 73 26.02 11.33 -6.25
CA LYS A 73 27.43 11.38 -6.67
C LYS A 73 27.58 12.04 -8.03
N GLN A 74 26.65 11.80 -8.97
CA GLN A 74 26.66 12.45 -10.28
C GLN A 74 26.40 13.95 -10.15
N ASP A 75 25.41 14.36 -9.34
CA ASP A 75 25.14 15.77 -9.10
C ASP A 75 26.36 16.51 -8.55
N ASN A 76 27.05 15.92 -7.57
CA ASN A 76 28.28 16.52 -7.02
C ASN A 76 29.38 16.70 -8.09
N ILE A 77 29.53 15.74 -9.00
CA ILE A 77 30.52 15.84 -10.10
C ILE A 77 30.13 16.96 -11.06
N ILE A 78 28.84 17.13 -11.34
CA ILE A 78 28.35 18.20 -12.22
C ILE A 78 28.55 19.57 -11.55
N ASP A 79 28.22 19.70 -10.27
CA ASP A 79 28.40 20.94 -9.50
C ASP A 79 29.88 21.33 -9.38
N GLU A 80 30.78 20.37 -9.14
CA GLU A 80 32.23 20.62 -9.11
C GLU A 80 32.76 21.09 -10.46
N ASN A 81 32.27 20.52 -11.57
CA ASN A 81 32.68 20.93 -12.93
C ASN A 81 32.13 22.29 -13.35
N ASN A 82 30.97 22.70 -12.82
CA ASN A 82 30.37 24.01 -13.07
C ASN A 82 30.91 25.13 -12.16
N SER A 83 31.74 24.79 -11.18
CA SER A 83 32.35 25.75 -10.24
C SER A 83 33.72 26.28 -10.69
N LEU A 84 34.06 26.19 -11.99
CA LEU A 84 35.28 26.73 -12.61
C LEU A 84 35.03 28.05 -13.34
#